data_AF-A0A9X3YGE0-F1
#
_entry.id   AF-A0A9X3YGE0-F1
#
_cell.length_a   1.000
_cell.length_b   1.000
_cell.length_c   1.000
_cell.angle_alpha   90.00
_cell.angle_beta   90.00
_cell.angle_gamma   90.00
#
_symmetry.space_group_name_H-M   'P 1'
#
loop_
_entity.id
_entity.type
_entity.pdbx_description
1 polymer ?
#
loop_
_entity_poly.entity_id
_entity_poly.type
_entity_poly.pdbx_seq_one_letter_code
_entity_poly.pdbx_strand_id
1 'polypeptide(L)'
;TMIGSYIEGTLKSVSAASVTEAFCILMLAIFALSIWQGRKGRHDLFLEHAPAVLVSLGILGTFAGIVIGLLDFNAQDIKNSIEGLLNGLRTAFITSLVGMTLSIALKALDTWWFAPARGKA
;
A
#
# COMPACT_ATOMS: atom_id res chain seq x y z
N THR A 1 -3.50 -9.01 26.57
CA THR A 1 -3.60 -10.38 26.01
C THR A 1 -2.26 -10.78 25.42
N MET A 2 -1.88 -12.06 25.47
CA MET A 2 -0.60 -12.56 24.93
C MET A 2 -0.34 -12.11 23.48
N ILE A 3 -1.39 -11.92 22.67
CA ILE A 3 -1.32 -11.40 21.30
C ILE A 3 -0.80 -9.95 21.26
N GLY A 4 -1.22 -9.10 22.21
CA GLY A 4 -0.81 -7.69 22.26
C GLY A 4 0.70 -7.52 22.48
N SER A 5 1.33 -8.36 23.31
CA SER A 5 2.78 -8.27 23.59
C SER A 5 3.66 -8.73 22.42
N TYR A 6 3.22 -9.72 21.64
CA TYR A 6 3.95 -10.14 20.43
C TYR A 6 3.83 -9.10 19.31
N ILE A 7 2.65 -8.47 19.19
CA ILE A 7 2.42 -7.37 18.26
C ILE A 7 3.28 -6.17 18.67
N GLU A 8 3.29 -5.76 19.94
CA GLU A 8 4.13 -4.66 20.43
C GLU A 8 5.64 -4.91 20.24
N GLY A 9 6.12 -6.13 20.49
CA GLY A 9 7.54 -6.47 20.31
C GLY A 9 7.99 -6.41 18.84
N THR A 10 7.13 -6.84 17.92
CA THR A 10 7.40 -6.76 16.48
C THR A 10 7.25 -5.31 15.98
N LEU A 11 6.24 -4.57 16.45
CA LEU A 11 5.99 -3.19 16.04
C LEU A 11 7.05 -2.20 16.55
N LYS A 12 7.61 -2.38 17.75
CA LYS A 12 8.68 -1.48 18.27
C LYS A 12 10.01 -1.61 17.50
N SER A 13 10.21 -2.70 16.77
CA SER A 13 11.41 -2.91 15.95
C SER A 13 11.27 -2.40 14.51
N VAL A 14 10.05 -2.01 14.09
CA VAL A 14 9.76 -1.64 12.70
C VAL A 14 9.20 -0.21 12.66
N SER A 15 10.05 0.72 12.18
CA SER A 15 9.67 2.12 11.94
C SER A 15 8.49 2.24 10.96
N ALA A 16 7.65 3.27 11.14
CA ALA A 16 6.59 3.64 10.20
C ALA A 16 7.10 3.75 8.75
N ALA A 17 8.33 4.24 8.57
CA ALA A 17 8.95 4.36 7.26
C ALA A 17 9.19 3.00 6.60
N SER A 18 9.69 2.02 7.36
CA SER A 18 9.94 0.67 6.87
C SER A 18 8.65 -0.04 6.48
N VAL A 19 7.57 0.17 7.23
CA VAL A 19 6.25 -0.37 6.89
C VAL A 19 5.76 0.22 5.57
N THR A 20 5.80 1.55 5.41
CA THR A 20 5.41 2.21 4.17
C THR A 20 6.25 1.74 2.98
N GLU A 21 7.56 1.59 3.15
CA GLU A 21 8.44 1.09 2.10
C GLU A 21 8.07 -0.33 1.67
N ALA A 22 7.80 -1.23 2.62
CA ALA A 22 7.35 -2.59 2.34
C ALA A 22 6.02 -2.62 1.55
N PHE A 23 5.03 -1.81 1.94
CA PHE A 23 3.77 -1.68 1.20
C PHE A 23 3.97 -1.14 -0.21
N CYS A 24 4.82 -0.11 -0.37
CA CYS A 24 5.14 0.45 -1.67
C CYS A 24 5.81 -0.57 -2.59
N ILE A 25 6.81 -1.31 -2.10
CA ILE A 25 7.48 -2.36 -2.85
C ILE A 25 6.49 -3.47 -3.24
N LEU A 26 5.62 -3.89 -2.32
CA LEU A 26 4.58 -4.89 -2.60
C LEU A 26 3.62 -4.42 -3.69
N MET A 27 3.14 -3.16 -3.62
CA MET A 27 2.26 -2.58 -4.63
C MET A 27 2.96 -2.48 -6.00
N LEU A 28 4.23 -2.07 -6.03
CA LEU A 28 5.03 -2.03 -7.26
C LEU A 28 5.25 -3.44 -7.84
N ALA A 29 5.49 -4.44 -7.00
CA ALA A 29 5.61 -5.83 -7.43
C ALA A 29 4.31 -6.34 -8.06
N ILE A 30 3.16 -6.09 -7.43
CA ILE A 30 1.84 -6.43 -7.98
C ILE A 30 1.61 -5.73 -9.31
N PHE A 31 1.88 -4.43 -9.38
CA PHE A 31 1.74 -3.64 -10.61
C PHE A 31 2.62 -4.18 -11.75
N ALA A 32 3.89 -4.49 -11.47
CA ALA A 32 4.82 -5.07 -12.44
C ALA A 32 4.37 -6.47 -12.90
N LEU A 33 3.89 -7.32 -11.98
CA LEU A 33 3.33 -8.62 -12.29
C LEU A 33 2.08 -8.48 -13.18
N SER A 34 1.19 -7.54 -12.90
CA SER A 34 0.01 -7.26 -13.71
C SER A 34 0.39 -6.82 -15.13
N ILE A 35 1.38 -5.95 -15.29
CA ILE A 35 1.89 -5.56 -16.62
C ILE A 35 2.50 -6.76 -17.35
N TRP A 36 3.30 -7.58 -16.66
CA TRP A 36 3.92 -8.75 -17.25
C TRP A 36 2.88 -9.78 -17.72
N GLN A 37 1.83 -10.01 -16.94
CA GLN A 37 0.72 -10.89 -17.33
C GLN A 37 -0.09 -10.31 -18.51
N GLY A 38 -0.34 -9.00 -18.51
CA GLY A 38 -1.07 -8.34 -19.59
C GLY A 38 -0.31 -8.41 -20.92
N ARG A 39 1.02 -8.27 -20.88
CA ARG A 39 1.89 -8.45 -22.06
C ARG A 39 1.88 -9.88 -22.62
N LYS A 40 1.58 -10.89 -21.81
CA LYS A 40 1.44 -12.28 -22.25
C LYS A 40 0.07 -12.59 -22.87
N GLY A 41 -0.83 -11.61 -22.98
CA GLY A 41 -2.16 -11.79 -23.55
C GLY A 41 -3.11 -12.65 -22.70
N ARG A 42 -2.70 -12.98 -21.46
CA ARG A 42 -3.55 -13.67 -20.50
C ARG A 42 -4.27 -12.61 -19.68
N HIS A 43 -5.50 -12.28 -20.11
CA HIS A 43 -6.45 -11.57 -19.27
C HIS A 43 -6.98 -12.53 -18.18
N ASP A 44 -6.09 -12.94 -17.28
CA ASP A 44 -6.47 -13.73 -16.11
C ASP A 44 -7.26 -12.83 -15.14
N LEU A 45 -8.17 -13.44 -14.36
CA LEU A 45 -8.95 -12.79 -13.29
C LEU A 45 -8.10 -11.89 -12.37
N PHE A 46 -6.80 -12.19 -12.26
CA PHE A 46 -5.84 -11.37 -11.53
C PHE A 46 -5.72 -9.93 -12.06
N LEU A 47 -5.71 -9.70 -13.38
CA LEU A 47 -5.61 -8.36 -13.96
C LEU A 47 -6.85 -7.51 -13.69
N GLU A 48 -8.03 -8.13 -13.68
CA GLU A 48 -9.29 -7.45 -13.36
C GLU A 48 -9.35 -7.02 -11.89
N HIS A 49 -8.79 -7.83 -10.98
CA HIS A 49 -8.79 -7.55 -9.55
C HIS A 49 -7.58 -6.77 -9.04
N ALA A 50 -6.45 -6.78 -9.76
CA ALA A 50 -5.22 -6.11 -9.34
C ALA A 50 -5.40 -4.62 -9.00
N PRO A 51 -6.15 -3.80 -9.78
CA PRO A 51 -6.42 -2.42 -9.41
C PRO A 51 -7.13 -2.28 -8.06
N ALA A 52 -8.05 -3.19 -7.73
CA ALA A 52 -8.74 -3.17 -6.44
C ALA A 52 -7.80 -3.56 -5.30
N VAL A 53 -6.97 -4.59 -5.50
CA VAL A 53 -5.95 -5.02 -4.53
C VAL A 53 -4.96 -3.89 -4.22
N LEU A 54 -4.50 -3.14 -5.22
CA LEU A 54 -3.61 -1.99 -5.02
C LEU A 54 -4.23 -0.90 -4.13
N VAL A 55 -5.53 -0.60 -4.33
CA VAL A 55 -6.25 0.36 -3.48
C VAL A 55 -6.41 -0.19 -2.06
N SER A 56 -6.81 -1.45 -1.91
CA SER A 56 -6.96 -2.08 -0.59
C SER A 56 -5.63 -2.12 0.18
N LEU A 57 -4.50 -2.38 -0.49
CA LEU A 57 -3.17 -2.31 0.12
C LEU A 57 -2.79 -0.88 0.52
N GLY A 58 -3.14 0.13 -0.27
CA GLY A 58 -2.94 1.54 0.10
C GLY A 58 -3.76 1.93 1.34
N ILE A 59 -5.01 1.48 1.43
CA ILE A 59 -5.87 1.68 2.61
C ILE A 59 -5.27 0.97 3.84
N LEU A 60 -4.82 -0.27 3.68
CA LEU A 60 -4.18 -1.03 4.76
C LEU A 60 -2.90 -0.33 5.25
N GLY A 61 -2.04 0.13 4.33
CA GLY A 61 -0.85 0.91 4.68
C GLY A 61 -1.19 2.22 5.40
N THR A 62 -2.32 2.84 5.08
CA THR A 62 -2.83 4.04 5.78
C THR A 62 -3.12 3.72 7.25
N PHE A 63 -3.89 2.66 7.50
CA PHE A 63 -4.20 2.23 8.87
C PHE A 63 -2.94 1.84 9.63
N ALA A 64 -2.00 1.14 8.99
CA ALA A 64 -0.74 0.77 9.62
C ALA A 64 0.09 1.99 10.03
N GLY A 65 0.25 2.99 9.15
CA GLY A 65 0.99 4.22 9.46
C GLY A 65 0.37 5.03 10.60
N ILE A 66 -0.97 5.11 10.65
CA ILE A 66 -1.70 5.77 11.75
C ILE A 66 -1.48 5.04 13.08
N VAL A 67 -1.60 3.71 13.09
CA VAL A 67 -1.40 2.91 14.31
C VAL A 67 0.02 3.10 14.84
N ILE A 68 1.03 3.07 13.97
CA ILE A 68 2.42 3.27 14.40
C ILE A 68 2.62 4.68 14.96
N GLY A 69 2.10 5.72 14.30
CA GLY A 69 2.17 7.09 14.80
C GLY A 69 1.45 7.30 16.15
N LEU A 70 0.40 6.52 16.43
CA LEU A 70 -0.31 6.54 17.71
C LEU A 70 0.39 5.74 18.81
N LEU A 71 1.15 4.69 18.47
CA LEU A 71 1.87 3.88 19.46
C LEU A 71 3.02 4.66 20.12
N ASP A 72 3.64 5.57 19.36
CA ASP A 72 4.67 6.47 19.88
C ASP A 72 4.10 7.74 20.55
N PHE A 73 2.76 7.88 20.59
CA PHE A 73 2.12 9.05 21.16
C PHE A 73 2.09 9.00 22.70
N ASN A 74 2.76 9.96 23.33
CA ASN A 74 2.74 10.16 24.77
C ASN A 74 2.00 11.46 25.15
N ALA A 75 0.88 11.33 25.86
CA ALA A 75 0.08 12.46 26.32
C ALA A 75 0.79 13.37 27.34
N GLN A 76 1.83 12.89 28.02
CA GLN A 76 2.64 13.70 28.94
C GLN A 76 3.66 14.58 28.20
N ASP A 77 4.00 14.24 26.95
CA ASP A 77 4.93 14.98 26.10
C ASP A 77 4.32 15.22 24.71
N ILE A 78 3.25 16.03 24.70
CA ILE A 78 2.46 16.32 23.51
C ILE A 78 3.33 16.89 22.38
N LYS A 79 4.31 17.74 22.71
CA LYS A 79 5.15 18.43 21.71
C LYS A 79 5.93 17.44 20.85
N ASN A 80 6.63 16.50 21.47
CA ASN A 80 7.40 15.49 20.75
C ASN A 80 6.50 14.42 20.12
N SER A 81 5.36 14.12 20.75
CA SER A 81 4.42 13.11 20.28
C SER A 81 3.63 13.53 19.03
N ILE A 82 3.36 14.83 18.87
CA ILE A 82 2.70 15.37 17.67
C ILE A 82 3.59 15.17 16.44
N GLU A 83 4.92 15.35 16.56
CA GLU A 83 5.83 15.15 15.43
C GLU A 83 5.84 13.70 14.94
N GLY A 84 5.87 12.74 15.86
CA GLY A 84 5.74 11.31 15.55
C GLY A 84 4.42 10.97 14.87
N LEU A 85 3.30 11.45 15.42
CA LEU A 85 1.97 11.25 14.86
C LEU A 85 1.83 11.86 13.45
N LEU A 86 2.32 13.09 13.25
CA LEU A 86 2.29 13.75 11.94
C LEU A 86 3.13 13.00 10.91
N ASN A 87 4.27 12.43 11.32
CA ASN A 87 5.08 11.60 10.43
C ASN A 87 4.34 10.30 10.06
N GLY A 88 3.74 9.60 11.02
CA GLY A 88 2.93 8.40 10.74
C GLY A 88 1.72 8.69 9.85
N LEU A 89 1.05 9.83 10.04
CA LEU A 89 -0.04 10.29 9.18
C LEU A 89 0.45 10.65 7.78
N ARG A 90 1.59 11.33 7.66
CA ARG A 90 2.19 11.68 6.37
C ARG A 90 2.51 10.41 5.57
N THR A 91 3.15 9.43 6.19
CA THR A 91 3.51 8.18 5.51
C THR A 91 2.26 7.39 5.12
N ALA A 92 1.26 7.32 6.00
CA ALA A 92 -0.06 6.74 5.72
C ALA A 92 -0.71 7.33 4.45
N PHE A 93 -0.74 8.67 4.34
CA PHE A 93 -1.28 9.36 3.17
C PHE A 93 -0.51 9.05 1.88
N ILE A 94 0.82 9.04 1.92
CA ILE A 94 1.64 8.73 0.75
C ILE A 94 1.37 7.30 0.27
N THR A 95 1.26 6.34 1.19
CA THR A 95 0.98 4.94 0.84
C THR A 95 -0.36 4.79 0.12
N SER A 96 -1.39 5.50 0.59
CA SER A 96 -2.70 5.55 -0.05
C SER A 96 -2.65 6.15 -1.45
N LEU A 97 -1.95 7.29 -1.59
CA LEU A 97 -1.80 7.99 -2.86
C LEU A 97 -1.12 7.09 -3.89
N VAL A 98 -0.04 6.41 -3.52
CA VAL A 98 0.66 5.46 -4.38
C VAL A 98 -0.27 4.33 -4.83
N GLY A 99 -1.03 3.71 -3.92
CA GLY A 99 -1.97 2.65 -4.26
C GLY A 99 -3.05 3.09 -5.25
N MET A 100 -3.61 4.28 -5.06
CA MET A 100 -4.59 4.87 -5.98
C MET A 100 -3.97 5.20 -7.33
N THR A 101 -2.80 5.83 -7.35
CA THR A 101 -2.09 6.18 -8.59
C THR A 101 -1.75 4.93 -9.40
N LEU A 102 -1.22 3.88 -8.77
CA LEU A 102 -0.91 2.62 -9.44
C LEU A 102 -2.19 1.91 -9.95
N SER A 103 -3.29 1.96 -9.19
CA SER A 103 -4.58 1.41 -9.62
C SER A 103 -5.13 2.12 -10.85
N ILE A 104 -5.11 3.45 -10.87
CA ILE A 104 -5.55 4.26 -12.01
C ILE A 104 -4.65 4.00 -13.22
N ALA A 105 -3.33 4.01 -13.01
CA ALA A 105 -2.37 3.72 -14.06
C ALA A 105 -2.59 2.32 -14.67
N LEU A 106 -2.87 1.31 -13.85
CA LEU A 106 -3.09 -0.05 -14.32
C LEU A 106 -4.37 -0.14 -15.16
N LYS A 107 -5.46 0.49 -14.73
CA LYS A 107 -6.71 0.56 -15.52
C LYS A 107 -6.55 1.32 -16.83
N ALA A 108 -5.80 2.43 -16.81
CA ALA A 108 -5.50 3.21 -18.01
C ALA A 108 -4.66 2.40 -19.01
N LEU A 109 -3.63 1.70 -18.52
CA LEU A 109 -2.81 0.79 -19.34
C LEU A 109 -3.64 -0.37 -19.89
N ASP A 110 -4.53 -0.96 -19.10
CA ASP A 110 -5.42 -2.02 -19.56
C ASP A 110 -6.37 -1.55 -20.66
N THR A 111 -6.94 -0.36 -20.49
CA THR A 111 -7.87 0.23 -21.46
C THR A 111 -7.19 0.70 -22.74
N TRP A 112 -5.98 1.27 -22.68
CA TRP A 112 -5.30 1.79 -23.88
C TRP A 112 -4.41 0.76 -24.56
N TRP A 113 -3.68 -0.04 -23.78
CA TRP A 113 -2.63 -0.92 -24.30
C TRP A 113 -3.11 -2.36 -24.49
N PHE A 114 -3.94 -2.87 -23.58
CA PHE A 114 -4.43 -4.26 -23.65
C PHE A 114 -5.78 -4.38 -24.39
N ALA A 115 -6.56 -3.31 -24.51
CA ALA A 115 -7.79 -3.31 -25.33
C ALA A 115 -7.59 -3.77 -26.80
N PRO A 116 -6.55 -3.33 -27.55
CA PRO A 116 -6.33 -3.85 -28.91
C PRO A 116 -5.88 -5.32 -28.94
N ALA A 117 -5.44 -5.91 -27.81
CA ALA A 117 -5.13 -7.33 -27.69
C ALA A 117 -6.37 -8.20 -27.44
N ARG A 118 -7.46 -7.65 -26.86
CA ARG A 118 -8.74 -8.37 -26.69
C ARG A 118 -9.44 -8.70 -28.01
N GLY A 119 -9.22 -7.91 -29.05
CA GLY A 119 -9.89 -8.09 -30.35
C GLY A 119 -9.26 -9.14 -31.27
N LYS A 120 -8.23 -9.88 -30.84
CA LYS A 120 -7.53 -10.90 -31.63
C LYS A 120 -7.62 -12.33 -31.07
N ALA A 121 -8.46 -12.56 -30.06
CA ALA A 121 -8.79 -13.88 -29.55
C ALA A 121 -10.09 -14.40 -30.17
#